data_AF-A0A9D5UC08-F1
#
_entry.id   AF-A0A9D5UC08-F1
#
_cell.length_a   1.000
_cell.length_b   1.000
_cell.length_c   1.000
_cell.angle_alpha   90.00
_cell.angle_beta   90.00
_cell.angle_gamma   90.00
#
_symmetry.space_group_name_H-M   'P 1'
#
loop_
_entity.id
_entity.type
_entity.pdbx_description
1 polymer ?
#
loop_
_entity_poly.entity_id
_entity_poly.type
_entity_poly.pdbx_seq_one_letter_code
_entity_poly.pdbx_strand_id
1 'polypeptide(L)' 'MVVHFRVHRPHLIVCGHSHVYSDETVGGVRILNPGTAGMNWFGGRPTGVLLSVNGRVYDIEKVEF' A
#
# COMPACT_ATOMS: atom_id res chain seq x y z
N MET A 1 -8.30 -11.92 5.82
CA MET A 1 -8.93 -11.06 4.79
C MET A 1 -9.19 -11.90 3.55
N VAL A 2 -10.37 -11.79 2.93
CA VAL A 2 -10.69 -12.47 1.66
C VAL A 2 -10.95 -11.39 0.62
N VAL A 3 -10.27 -11.46 -0.52
CA VAL A 3 -10.38 -10.44 -1.58
C VAL A 3 -11.22 -10.99 -2.73
N HIS A 4 -12.36 -10.37 -2.99
CA HIS A 4 -13.23 -10.70 -4.13
C HIS A 4 -13.15 -9.62 -5.19
N PHE A 5 -12.69 -10.01 -6.37
CA PHE A 5 -12.61 -9.14 -7.53
C PHE A 5 -13.83 -9.31 -8.42
N ARG A 6 -14.60 -8.24 -8.64
CA ARG A 6 -15.84 -8.28 -9.44
C ARG A 6 -15.62 -8.04 -10.93
N VAL A 7 -14.61 -7.25 -11.30
CA VAL A 7 -14.39 -6.79 -12.70
C VAL A 7 -12.93 -6.91 -13.11
N HIS A 8 -12.00 -6.43 -12.29
CA HIS A 8 -10.56 -6.47 -12.58
C HIS A 8 -9.81 -7.32 -11.57
N ARG A 9 -8.76 -8.00 -12.02
CA ARG A 9 -7.84 -8.78 -11.17
C ARG A 9 -6.49 -8.04 -11.05
N PRO A 10 -6.38 -7.04 -10.18
CA PRO A 10 -5.14 -6.29 -10.00
C PRO A 10 -4.06 -7.15 -9.34
N HIS A 11 -2.80 -6.83 -9.63
CA HIS A 11 -1.64 -7.41 -8.92
C HIS A 11 -1.29 -6.60 -7.66
N LEU A 12 -1.63 -5.31 -7.66
CA LEU A 12 -1.39 -4.36 -6.58
C LEU A 12 -2.63 -3.49 -6.36
N ILE A 13 -3.04 -3.32 -5.10
CA ILE A 13 -4.07 -2.36 -4.67
C ILE A 13 -3.39 -1.33 -3.78
N VAL A 14 -3.59 -0.05 -4.08
CA VAL A 14 -3.14 1.06 -3.22
C VAL A 14 -4.36 1.64 -2.51
N CYS A 15 -4.32 1.68 -1.18
CA CYS A 15 -5.39 2.20 -0.33
C CYS A 15 -4.86 3.19 0.71
N GLY A 16 -5.74 3.77 1.53
CA GLY A 16 -5.39 4.79 2.52
C GLY A 16 -6.39 4.85 3.67
N HIS A 17 -6.75 6.06 4.10
CA HIS A 17 -7.71 6.37 5.18
C HIS A 17 -7.24 6.08 6.62
N SER A 18 -6.56 4.96 6.88
CA SER A 18 -6.11 4.63 8.25
C SER A 18 -4.90 5.43 8.74
N HIS A 19 -4.14 6.07 7.82
CA HIS A 19 -2.86 6.74 8.10
C HIS A 19 -1.78 5.80 8.68
N VAL A 20 -1.97 4.48 8.53
CA VAL A 20 -1.06 3.44 9.01
C VAL A 20 -0.48 2.70 7.81
N TYR A 21 0.85 2.65 7.73
CA TYR A 21 1.54 1.87 6.72
C TYR A 21 1.21 0.38 6.85
N SER A 22 0.87 -0.26 5.73
CA SER A 22 0.66 -1.71 5.63
C SER A 22 1.07 -2.17 4.23
N ASP A 23 1.70 -3.33 4.16
CA ASP A 23 2.11 -3.97 2.92
C ASP A 23 1.93 -5.47 3.07
N GLU A 24 0.85 -5.99 2.50
CA GLU A 24 0.40 -7.36 2.70
C GLU A 24 0.07 -8.01 1.37
N THR A 25 0.32 -9.31 1.24
CA THR A 25 -0.13 -10.10 0.09
C THR A 25 -1.26 -11.03 0.51
N VAL A 26 -2.43 -10.88 -0.12
CA VAL A 26 -3.62 -11.69 0.18
C VAL A 26 -4.20 -12.24 -1.12
N GLY A 27 -4.30 -13.57 -1.21
CA GLY A 27 -4.84 -14.24 -2.40
C GLY A 27 -4.05 -13.95 -3.68
N GLY A 28 -2.74 -13.73 -3.58
CA GLY A 28 -1.87 -13.40 -4.71
C GLY A 28 -1.91 -11.94 -5.16
N VAL A 29 -2.62 -11.08 -4.44
CA VAL A 29 -2.68 -9.63 -4.70
C VAL A 29 -2.00 -8.88 -3.57
N ARG A 30 -1.06 -7.99 -3.92
CA ARG A 30 -0.40 -7.11 -2.96
C ARG A 30 -1.31 -5.93 -2.64
N ILE A 31 -1.42 -5.58 -1.37
CA ILE A 31 -2.27 -4.52 -0.87
C ILE A 31 -1.39 -3.61 -0.04
N LEU A 32 -1.29 -2.36 -0.50
CA LEU A 32 -0.37 -1.37 0.03
C LEU A 32 -1.17 -0.17 0.55
N ASN A 33 -0.90 0.19 1.80
CA ASN A 33 -1.27 1.47 2.37
C ASN A 33 0.02 2.23 2.68
N PRO A 34 0.29 3.38 2.04
CA PRO A 34 1.52 4.14 2.25
C PRO A 34 1.53 4.89 3.59
N GLY A 35 0.42 4.90 4.34
CA GLY A 35 0.25 5.70 5.54
C GLY A 35 -0.12 7.15 5.21
N THR A 36 0.53 8.10 5.87
CA THR A 36 0.28 9.55 5.69
C THR A 36 1.58 10.29 5.49
N ALA A 37 1.70 11.08 4.42
CA ALA A 37 2.87 11.93 4.19
C ALA A 37 2.89 13.18 5.09
N GLY A 38 1.76 13.51 5.72
CA GLY A 38 1.60 14.67 6.59
C GLY A 38 1.20 14.29 8.01
N MET A 39 0.47 15.18 8.68
CA MET A 39 0.07 15.00 10.08
C MET A 39 -0.64 13.67 10.31
N ASN A 40 -0.11 12.87 11.23
CA ASN A 40 -0.69 11.58 11.60
C ASN A 40 -1.66 11.77 12.77
N TRP A 41 -2.95 11.65 12.48
CA TRP A 41 -4.03 11.80 13.45
C TRP A 41 -4.12 10.62 14.44
N PHE A 42 -3.39 9.54 14.17
CA PHE A 42 -3.34 8.31 14.99
C PHE A 42 -1.99 8.11 15.68
N GLY A 43 -1.15 9.16 15.74
CA GLY A 43 0.10 9.16 16.53
C GLY A 43 1.28 8.42 15.90
N GLY A 44 1.18 7.96 14.65
CA GLY A 44 2.29 7.35 13.91
C GLY A 44 3.25 8.35 13.26
N ARG A 45 4.41 7.88 12.80
CA ARG A 45 5.32 8.71 11.98
C ARG A 45 4.74 8.92 10.58
N PRO A 46 4.95 10.09 9.96
CA PRO A 46 4.64 10.26 8.56
C PRO A 46 5.42 9.26 7.71
N THR A 47 4.72 8.66 6.76
CA THR A 47 5.22 7.60 5.91
C THR A 47 4.77 7.82 4.48
N GLY A 48 5.60 7.36 3.55
CA GLY A 48 5.31 7.35 2.13
C GLY A 48 5.86 6.09 1.48
N VAL A 49 5.57 5.92 0.20
CA VAL A 49 6.08 4.79 -0.57
C VAL A 49 6.60 5.29 -1.91
N LEU A 50 7.79 4.83 -2.29
CA LEU A 50 8.26 4.86 -3.66
C LEU A 50 7.94 3.52 -4.31
N LEU A 51 7.13 3.55 -5.38
CA LEU A 51 6.78 2.38 -6.18
C LEU A 51 7.51 2.44 -7.51
N SER A 52 8.42 1.50 -7.73
CA SER A 52 9.07 1.31 -9.04
C SER A 52 8.38 0.18 -9.80
N VAL A 53 7.95 0.47 -11.03
CA VAL A 53 7.25 -0.49 -11.89
C VAL A 53 8.12 -0.87 -13.07
N ASN A 54 8.50 -2.15 -13.16
CA ASN A 54 9.23 -2.70 -14.30
C ASN A 54 8.49 -3.92 -14.86
N GLY A 55 7.63 -3.68 -15.84
CA GLY A 55 6.74 -4.71 -16.39
C GLY A 55 5.76 -5.23 -15.33
N ARG A 56 5.98 -6.46 -14.86
CA ARG A 56 5.19 -7.11 -13.77
C ARG A 56 5.90 -7.13 -12.43
N VAL A 57 7.07 -6.51 -12.33
CA VAL A 57 7.82 -6.38 -11.08
C VAL A 57 7.44 -5.06 -10.43
N TYR A 58 7.04 -5.12 -9.15
CA TYR A 58 6.63 -3.99 -8.34
C TYR A 58 7.55 -3.91 -7.12
N ASP A 59 8.54 -3.01 -7.19
CA ASP A 59 9.46 -2.75 -6.08
C ASP A 59 8.91 -1.61 -5.21
N ILE A 60 8.90 -1.82 -3.90
CA ILE A 60 8.23 -0.95 -2.94
C ILE A 60 9.23 -0.58 -1.86
N GLU A 61 9.56 0.69 -1.78
CA GLU A 61 10.39 1.26 -0.73
C GLU A 61 9.52 2.11 0.20
N LYS A 62 9.58 1.83 1.50
CA LYS A 62 8.95 2.67 2.53
C LYS A 62 9.86 3.85 2.87
N VAL A 63 9.31 5.06 2.80
CA VAL A 63 9.98 6.29 3.21
C VAL A 63 9.37 6.78 4.52
N GLU A 64 10.20 7.21 5.47
CA GLU A 64 9.78 7.85 6.73
C GLU A 64 10.31 9.30 6.75
N PHE A 65 9.53 10.22 7.34
CA PHE A 65 9.87 11.65 7.45
C PHE A 65 10.04 12.09 8.91
#